data_AF-A0A974I4J3-F1
#
_entry.id   AF-A0A974I4J3-F1
#
_cell.length_a   1.000
_cell.length_b   1.000
_cell.length_c   1.000
_cell.angle_alpha   90.00
_cell.angle_beta   90.00
_cell.angle_gamma   90.00
#
_symmetry.space_group_name_H-M   'P 1'
#
loop_
_entity.id
_entity.type
_entity.pdbx_description
1 polymer ?
#
loop_
_entity_poly.entity_id
_entity_poly.type
_entity_poly.pdbx_seq_one_letter_code
_entity_poly.pdbx_strand_id
1 'polypeptide(L)' 'EKIQAMFTVLKSFGCVTTRESSNSTRFSMVMSLDFNAAGRITAGHLQTMFLERIRVAQQPQEESNFNVFAQMLAGAETDL' A
#
# COMPACT_ATOMS: atom_id res chain seq x y z
N GLU A 1 14.16 -9.23 0.70
CA GLU A 1 14.10 -8.04 1.58
C GLU A 1 13.51 -6.81 0.88
N LYS A 2 14.16 -6.20 -0.12
CA LYS A 2 13.68 -4.96 -0.78
C LYS A 2 12.24 -5.03 -1.32
N ILE A 3 11.87 -6.15 -1.96
CA ILE A 3 10.50 -6.36 -2.48
C ILE A 3 9.47 -6.36 -1.34
N GLN A 4 9.78 -6.97 -0.20
CA GLN A 4 8.89 -7.01 0.96
C GLN A 4 8.75 -5.63 1.62
N ALA A 5 9.84 -4.87 1.73
CA ALA A 5 9.80 -3.50 2.23
C ALA A 5 8.91 -2.61 1.35
N MET A 6 9.04 -2.72 0.03
CA MET A 6 8.17 -2.04 -0.94
C MET A 6 6.70 -2.39 -0.74
N PHE A 7 6.34 -3.67 -0.60
CA PHE A 7 4.94 -4.05 -0.33
C PHE A 7 4.42 -3.53 1.01
N THR A 8 5.29 -3.40 2.01
CA THR A 8 4.92 -2.81 3.31
C THR A 8 4.53 -1.33 3.15
N VAL A 9 5.29 -0.57 2.36
CA VAL A 9 4.94 0.83 2.02
C VAL A 9 3.63 0.88 1.25
N LEU A 10 3.50 0.10 0.18
CA LEU A 10 2.27 0.07 -0.64
C LEU A 10 1.02 -0.27 0.17
N LYS A 11 1.12 -1.22 1.09
CA LYS A 11 0.02 -1.61 1.98
C LYS A 11 -0.41 -0.48 2.91
N SER A 12 0.54 0.33 3.36
CA SER A 12 0.28 1.45 4.26
C SER A 12 -0.41 2.59 3.51
N PHE A 13 0.05 2.92 2.30
CA PHE A 13 -0.45 4.06 1.53
C PHE A 13 -1.58 3.74 0.55
N GLY A 14 -1.86 2.45 0.29
CA GLY A 14 -2.76 2.04 -0.78
C GLY A 14 -3.83 1.02 -0.38
N CYS A 15 -3.80 0.51 0.86
CA CYS A 15 -4.84 -0.39 1.35
C CYS A 15 -5.70 0.26 2.43
N VAL A 16 -6.94 -0.20 2.50
CA VAL A 16 -7.96 0.19 3.48
C VAL A 16 -8.54 -1.06 4.16
N THR A 17 -9.18 -0.86 5.30
CA THR A 17 -10.04 -1.86 5.94
C THR A 17 -11.49 -1.60 5.53
N THR A 18 -12.17 -2.63 5.03
CA THR A 18 -13.62 -2.67 4.80
C THR A 18 -14.24 -3.69 5.76
N ARG A 19 -15.57 -3.82 5.73
CA ARG A 19 -16.30 -4.84 6.49
C ARG A 19 -15.90 -6.27 6.10
N GLU A 20 -15.57 -6.50 4.83
CA GLU A 20 -15.29 -7.80 4.24
C GLU A 20 -13.79 -8.12 4.16
N SER A 21 -12.92 -7.09 4.16
CA SER A 21 -11.48 -7.26 3.99
C SER A 21 -10.68 -6.27 4.82
N SER A 22 -9.72 -6.76 5.60
CA SER A 22 -8.80 -5.91 6.35
C SER A 22 -7.68 -5.28 5.51
N ASN A 23 -7.56 -5.65 4.22
CA ASN A 23 -6.49 -5.18 3.34
C ASN A 23 -6.98 -5.00 1.88
N SER A 24 -8.06 -4.24 1.70
CA SER A 24 -8.58 -3.93 0.37
C SER A 24 -7.68 -2.92 -0.33
N THR A 25 -7.12 -3.29 -1.48
CA THR A 25 -6.23 -2.43 -2.28
C THR A 25 -7.02 -1.44 -3.12
N ARG A 26 -6.69 -0.14 -3.04
CA ARG A 26 -7.35 0.97 -3.76
C ARG A 26 -6.48 1.62 -4.84
N PHE A 27 -5.56 0.85 -5.39
CA PHE A 27 -4.73 1.21 -6.54
C PHE A 27 -4.43 -0.04 -7.37
N SER A 28 -4.07 0.17 -8.63
CA SER A 28 -3.57 -0.90 -9.50
C SER A 28 -2.05 -0.90 -9.49
N MET A 29 -1.43 -2.06 -9.65
CA MET A 29 0.03 -2.15 -9.83
C MET A 29 0.44 -3.16 -10.87
N VAL A 30 1.53 -2.83 -11.56
CA VAL A 30 2.26 -3.73 -12.45
C VAL A 30 3.68 -3.83 -11.92
N MET A 31 4.15 -5.05 -11.68
CA MET A 31 5.51 -5.34 -11.26
C MET A 31 6.18 -6.21 -12.32
N SER A 32 7.33 -5.78 -12.83
CA SER A 32 8.20 -6.59 -13.68
C SER A 32 9.48 -6.97 -12.94
N LEU A 33 10.00 -8.15 -13.25
CA LEU A 33 11.26 -8.67 -12.73
C LEU A 33 12.12 -9.12 -13.91
N ASP A 34 13.36 -8.66 -13.92
CA ASP A 34 14.35 -9.04 -14.91
C ASP A 34 15.19 -10.18 -14.35
N PHE A 35 15.47 -11.16 -15.20
CA PHE A 35 16.25 -12.34 -14.83
C PHE A 35 17.43 -12.50 -15.79
N ASN A 36 18.57 -12.95 -15.26
CA ASN A 36 19.69 -13.39 -16.10
C ASN A 36 19.46 -14.81 -16.63
N ALA A 37 20.36 -15.27 -17.50
CA ALA A 37 20.31 -16.63 -18.07
C ALA A 37 20.38 -17.77 -17.04
N ALA A 38 20.87 -17.49 -15.82
CA ALA A 38 20.90 -18.44 -14.70
C ALA A 38 19.62 -18.39 -13.83
N GLY A 39 18.59 -17.64 -14.24
CA GLY A 39 17.33 -17.51 -13.52
C GLY A 39 17.40 -16.66 -12.25
N ARG A 40 18.45 -15.84 -12.07
CA ARG A 40 18.57 -14.93 -10.93
C ARG A 40 18.02 -13.55 -11.27
N ILE A 41 17.31 -12.95 -10.32
CA ILE A 41 16.77 -11.59 -10.45
C ILE A 41 17.92 -10.59 -10.57
N THR A 42 17.89 -9.75 -11.61
CA THR A 42 18.85 -8.67 -11.84
C THR A 42 18.26 -7.29 -11.56
N ALA A 43 16.97 -7.10 -11.83
CA ALA A 43 16.26 -5.85 -11.58
C ALA A 43 14.77 -6.10 -11.33
N GLY A 44 14.09 -5.09 -10.81
CA GLY A 44 12.64 -5.09 -10.68
C GLY A 44 12.08 -3.69 -10.83
N HIS A 45 10.97 -3.57 -11.53
CA HIS A 45 10.27 -2.31 -11.75
C HIS A 45 8.85 -2.42 -11.22
N LEU A 46 8.41 -1.39 -10.51
CA LEU A 46 7.06 -1.28 -9.99
C LEU A 46 6.43 -0.01 -10.55
N GLN A 47 5.24 -0.15 -11.11
CA GLN A 47 4.40 0.96 -11.52
C GLN A 47 3.04 0.87 -10.83
N THR A 48 2.67 1.93 -10.11
CA THR A 48 1.34 2.07 -9.49
C THR A 48 0.46 2.98 -10.35
N MET A 49 -0.82 2.67 -10.45
CA MET A 49 -1.79 3.38 -11.28
C MET A 49 -3.13 3.54 -10.55
N PHE A 50 -3.91 4.56 -10.90
CA PHE A 50 -5.30 4.73 -10.48
C PHE A 50 -5.56 4.64 -8.96
N LEU A 51 -4.69 5.23 -8.14
CA LEU A 51 -4.97 5.38 -6.72
C LEU A 51 -6.28 6.16 -6.51
N GLU A 52 -7.15 5.68 -5.62
CA GLU A 52 -8.40 6.34 -5.21
C GLU A 52 -8.11 7.60 -4.36
N ARG A 53 -7.47 8.61 -4.96
CA ARG A 53 -6.92 9.79 -4.24
C ARG A 53 -7.96 10.58 -3.44
N ILE A 54 -9.21 10.61 -3.92
CA ILE A 54 -10.31 11.34 -3.25
C ILE A 54 -10.54 10.85 -1.82
N ARG A 55 -10.22 9.57 -1.53
CA ARG A 55 -10.36 8.97 -0.21
C ARG A 55 -9.59 9.69 0.89
N VAL A 56 -8.47 10.32 0.53
CA VAL A 56 -7.67 11.09 1.50
C VAL A 56 -8.51 12.17 2.18
N ALA A 57 -9.37 12.86 1.42
CA ALA A 57 -10.24 13.91 1.93
C ALA A 57 -11.64 13.40 2.32
N GLN A 58 -12.09 12.27 1.75
CA GLN A 58 -13.46 11.77 1.89
C GLN A 58 -13.47 10.26 2.14
N GLN A 59 -13.72 9.86 3.38
CA GLN A 59 -13.83 8.45 3.74
C GLN A 59 -15.27 7.94 3.49
N PRO A 60 -15.46 6.89 2.67
CA PRO A 60 -16.76 6.25 2.50
C PRO A 60 -17.30 5.65 3.80
N GLN A 61 -18.62 5.57 3.91
CA GLN A 61 -19.29 4.94 5.04
C GLN A 61 -18.89 3.44 5.11
N GLU A 62 -18.64 2.95 6.32
CA GLU A 62 -18.24 1.55 6.61
C GLU A 62 -16.82 1.12 6.19
N GLU A 63 -15.99 2.04 5.67
CA GLU A 63 -14.60 1.76 5.35
C GLU A 63 -13.66 2.68 6.11
N SER A 64 -12.42 2.25 6.34
CA SER A 64 -11.37 3.11 6.86
C SER A 64 -10.80 4.03 5.77
N ASN A 65 -10.04 5.04 6.18
CA ASN A 65 -9.05 5.67 5.30
C ASN A 65 -7.84 4.74 5.09
N PHE A 66 -6.85 5.17 4.30
CA PHE A 66 -5.61 4.42 4.10
C PHE A 66 -4.93 4.09 5.43
N ASN A 67 -4.36 2.88 5.52
CA ASN A 67 -3.76 2.34 6.75
C ASN A 67 -2.70 3.25 7.38
N VAL A 68 -1.99 4.05 6.57
CA VAL A 68 -0.97 5.01 7.05
C VAL A 68 -1.51 5.97 8.11
N PHE A 69 -2.75 6.43 8.00
CA PHE A 69 -3.31 7.37 8.98
C PHE A 69 -3.50 6.73 10.35
N ALA A 70 -4.05 5.50 10.38
CA ALA A 70 -4.18 4.75 11.63
C ALA A 70 -2.82 4.37 12.22
N GLN A 71 -1.86 4.00 11.39
CA GLN A 71 -0.48 3.69 11.82
C GLN A 71 0.22 4.92 12.41
N MET A 72 0.06 6.10 11.81
CA MET A 72 0.60 7.35 12.34
C MET A 72 -0.01 7.71 13.68
N LEU A 73 -1.33 7.60 13.82
CA LEU A 73 -2.02 7.85 15.09
C LEU A 73 -1.59 6.88 16.19
N ALA A 74 -1.43 5.59 15.86
CA ALA A 74 -0.96 4.60 16.81
C ALA A 74 0.50 4.83 17.28
N GLY A 75 1.30 5.55 16.49
CA GLY A 75 2.67 5.92 16.83
C GLY A 75 2.82 7.33 17.40
N ALA A 76 1.74 8.11 17.50
CA ALA A 76 1.78 9.45 18.07
C ALA A 76 1.88 9.38 19.60
N GLU A 77 2.69 10.27 20.19
CA GLU A 77 2.72 10.44 21.64
C GLU A 77 1.38 11.03 22.13
N THR A 78 0.97 10.64 23.34
CA THR A 78 -0.35 10.98 23.89
C THR A 78 -0.49 12.46 24.27
N ASP A 79 0.61 13.24 24.22
CA ASP A 79 0.66 14.64 24.61
C ASP A 79 0.48 15.65 23.44
N LEU A 80 -0.05 15.17 22.31
CA LEU A 80 -0.54 15.98 21.18
C LEU A 80 -1.97 16.46 21.41
#